data_AF-A0A6B1XBX9-F1
#
_entry.id   AF-A0A6B1XBX9-F1
#
_cell.length_a   1.000
_cell.length_b   1.000
_cell.length_c   1.000
_cell.angle_alpha   90.00
_cell.angle_beta   90.00
_cell.angle_gamma   90.00
#
_symmetry.space_group_name_H-M   'P 1'
#
loop_
_entity.id
_entity.type
_entity.pdbx_description
1 polymer ?
#
loop_
_entity_poly.entity_id
_entity_poly.type
_entity_poly.pdbx_seq_one_letter_code
_entity_poly.pdbx_strand_id
1 'polypeptide(L)'
;NELVQKGEVVRPALGVATYDLSNISSSDQKSVLKLPTSVTKGVVIMKTYSGSPAKAAGLTKYDVITELGGKKVTSLATLRSALYAHSVNDTVTVKYYHNGKLKTANMKLTETTKTLTKQSN
;
A
#
# COMPACT_ATOMS: atom_id res chain seq x y z
N ASN A 1 18.69 32.94 8.89
CA ASN A 1 17.92 31.95 9.67
C ASN A 1 16.47 31.95 9.23
N GLU A 2 16.14 31.14 8.24
CA GLU A 2 14.77 30.95 7.75
C GLU A 2 14.14 29.77 8.48
N LEU A 3 13.56 30.05 9.65
CA LEU A 3 12.79 29.07 10.42
C LEU A 3 11.30 29.36 10.22
N VAL A 4 10.58 28.31 9.80
CA VAL A 4 9.10 28.17 9.74
C VAL A 4 8.40 28.68 8.47
N GLN A 5 8.68 28.10 7.31
CA GLN A 5 7.70 28.04 6.21
C GLN A 5 6.83 26.80 6.37
N LYS A 6 5.63 26.97 6.95
CA LYS A 6 4.46 26.04 6.96
C LYS A 6 4.78 24.59 6.55
N GLY A 7 5.38 23.84 7.48
CA GLY A 7 5.91 22.49 7.27
C GLY A 7 4.83 21.41 7.11
N GLU A 8 4.06 21.44 6.03
CA GLU A 8 3.28 20.27 5.60
C GLU A 8 4.24 19.25 4.99
N VAL A 9 4.53 18.17 5.71
CA VAL A 9 5.30 17.05 5.16
C VAL A 9 4.45 16.35 4.09
N VAL A 10 4.67 16.71 2.82
CA VAL A 10 4.04 16.06 1.68
C VAL A 10 4.67 14.69 1.50
N ARG A 11 3.90 13.62 1.71
CA ARG A 11 4.37 12.23 1.53
C ARG A 11 3.58 11.57 0.41
N PRO A 12 4.21 10.70 -0.39
CA PRO A 12 3.48 9.91 -1.38
C PRO A 12 2.46 9.02 -0.67
N ALA A 13 1.34 8.81 -1.34
CA ALA A 13 0.24 8.00 -0.85
C ALA A 13 -0.24 7.03 -1.92
N LEU A 14 -0.67 5.84 -1.48
CA LEU A 14 -1.18 4.81 -2.39
C LEU A 14 -2.66 4.98 -2.72
N GLY A 15 -3.39 5.73 -1.86
CA GLY A 15 -4.84 5.86 -1.91
C GLY A 15 -5.55 4.51 -1.74
N VAL A 16 -5.31 3.87 -0.60
CA VAL A 16 -5.96 2.64 -0.16
C VAL A 16 -6.31 2.70 1.32
N ALA A 17 -7.38 2.02 1.72
CA ALA A 17 -7.59 1.62 3.11
C ALA A 17 -6.99 0.23 3.30
N THR A 18 -6.18 0.06 4.34
CA THR A 18 -5.37 -1.14 4.56
C THR A 18 -5.46 -1.65 5.98
N TYR A 19 -5.18 -2.93 6.16
CA TYR A 19 -5.13 -3.61 7.45
C TYR A 19 -3.89 -4.51 7.55
N ASP A 20 -3.35 -4.68 8.74
CA ASP A 20 -2.22 -5.60 8.96
C ASP A 20 -2.68 -7.06 8.80
N LEU A 21 -1.94 -7.84 8.02
CA LEU A 21 -2.26 -9.26 7.84
C LEU A 21 -2.21 -10.03 9.17
N SER A 22 -1.32 -9.63 10.08
CA SER A 22 -1.19 -10.22 11.42
C SER A 22 -2.47 -10.11 12.26
N ASN A 23 -3.35 -9.16 11.94
CA ASN A 23 -4.61 -8.95 12.66
C ASN A 23 -5.78 -9.72 12.02
N ILE A 24 -5.54 -10.45 10.93
CA ILE A 24 -6.52 -11.29 10.25
C ILE A 24 -6.33 -12.73 10.73
N SER A 25 -7.43 -13.42 11.03
CA SER A 25 -7.38 -14.81 11.48
C SER A 25 -6.70 -15.71 10.43
N SER A 26 -5.90 -16.70 10.86
CA SER A 26 -5.26 -17.64 9.94
C SER A 26 -6.26 -18.37 9.03
N SER A 27 -7.50 -18.56 9.50
CA SER A 27 -8.60 -19.12 8.71
C SER A 27 -8.98 -18.22 7.54
N ASP A 28 -9.13 -16.91 7.77
CA ASP A 28 -9.49 -15.94 6.73
C ASP A 28 -8.34 -15.69 5.76
N GLN A 29 -7.10 -15.67 6.26
CA GLN A 29 -5.91 -15.61 5.42
C GLN A 29 -5.90 -16.74 4.38
N LYS A 30 -6.35 -17.94 4.77
CA LYS A 30 -6.42 -19.11 3.89
C LYS A 30 -7.71 -19.17 3.06
N SER A 31 -8.87 -18.89 3.65
CA SER A 31 -10.17 -19.12 3.01
C SER A 31 -10.60 -17.94 2.15
N VAL A 32 -10.37 -16.71 2.62
CA VAL A 32 -10.77 -15.47 1.94
C VAL A 32 -9.65 -14.98 1.02
N LEU A 33 -8.44 -14.84 1.55
CA LEU A 33 -7.30 -14.29 0.80
C LEU A 33 -6.56 -15.36 -0.04
N LYS A 34 -6.82 -16.64 0.26
CA LYS A 34 -6.20 -17.82 -0.38
C LYS A 34 -4.68 -17.81 -0.33
N LEU A 35 -4.11 -17.23 0.72
CA LEU A 35 -2.67 -17.13 0.86
C LEU A 35 -2.05 -18.51 1.06
N PRO A 36 -0.85 -18.74 0.48
CA PRO A 36 -0.04 -19.88 0.87
C PRO A 36 0.39 -19.74 2.33
N THR A 37 0.60 -20.86 3.01
CA THR A 37 0.99 -20.91 4.44
C THR A 37 2.32 -20.23 4.73
N SER A 38 3.16 -20.00 3.72
CA SER A 38 4.41 -19.25 3.82
C SER A 38 4.20 -17.74 3.99
N VAL A 39 3.03 -17.21 3.64
CA VAL A 39 2.73 -15.76 3.72
C VAL A 39 1.93 -15.50 4.98
N THR A 40 2.64 -15.15 6.05
CA THR A 40 2.06 -14.83 7.37
C THR A 40 2.17 -13.36 7.73
N LYS A 41 2.86 -12.56 6.91
CA LYS A 41 3.10 -11.13 7.12
C LYS A 41 2.84 -10.36 5.82
N GLY A 42 2.36 -9.13 5.98
CA GLY A 42 1.99 -8.28 4.86
C GLY A 42 0.90 -7.29 5.22
N VAL A 43 0.44 -6.54 4.22
CA VAL A 43 -0.62 -5.56 4.39
C VAL A 43 -1.76 -5.88 3.43
N VAL A 44 -2.97 -6.01 3.95
CA VAL A 44 -4.17 -6.31 3.19
C VAL A 44 -4.87 -5.03 2.77
N ILE A 45 -5.26 -4.96 1.51
CA ILE A 45 -6.06 -3.86 0.96
C ILE A 45 -7.54 -4.14 1.25
N MET A 46 -8.16 -3.26 2.02
CA MET A 46 -9.60 -3.32 2.34
C MET A 46 -10.43 -2.52 1.35
N LYS A 47 -9.86 -1.42 0.80
CA LYS A 47 -10.52 -0.55 -0.18
C LYS A 47 -9.46 0.16 -1.01
N THR A 48 -9.74 0.35 -2.30
CA THR A 48 -8.99 1.27 -3.16
C THR A 48 -9.87 2.47 -3.50
N TYR A 49 -9.29 3.67 -3.46
CA TYR A 49 -10.02 4.89 -3.82
C TYR A 49 -9.95 5.13 -5.33
N SER A 50 -11.05 5.62 -5.92
CA SER A 50 -11.07 5.99 -7.34
C SER A 50 -10.07 7.09 -7.63
N GLY A 51 -9.33 6.96 -8.73
CA GLY A 51 -8.25 7.88 -9.10
C GLY A 51 -6.94 7.66 -8.35
N SER A 52 -6.83 6.67 -7.46
CA SER A 52 -5.59 6.43 -6.73
C SER A 52 -4.53 5.66 -7.53
N PRO A 53 -3.23 5.81 -7.18
CA PRO A 53 -2.13 5.04 -7.72
C PRO A 53 -2.36 3.54 -7.63
N ALA A 54 -2.87 3.07 -6.49
CA ALA A 54 -3.14 1.65 -6.31
C ALA A 54 -4.23 1.16 -7.25
N LYS A 55 -5.33 1.93 -7.41
CA LYS A 55 -6.40 1.57 -8.34
C LYS A 55 -5.90 1.57 -9.79
N ALA A 56 -5.09 2.56 -10.18
CA ALA A 56 -4.48 2.65 -11.50
C ALA A 56 -3.50 1.50 -11.78
N ALA A 57 -2.79 1.02 -10.75
CA ALA A 57 -1.91 -0.15 -10.82
C ALA A 57 -2.68 -1.49 -10.83
N GLY A 58 -4.01 -1.47 -10.81
CA GLY A 58 -4.86 -2.66 -10.83
C GLY A 58 -4.98 -3.37 -9.48
N LEU A 59 -4.57 -2.73 -8.38
CA LEU A 59 -4.78 -3.27 -7.03
C LEU A 59 -6.24 -3.11 -6.61
N THR A 60 -6.72 -4.10 -5.87
CA THR A 60 -8.11 -4.31 -5.51
C THR A 60 -8.26 -4.79 -4.07
N LYS A 61 -9.50 -4.86 -3.60
CA LYS A 61 -9.83 -5.41 -2.29
C LYS A 61 -9.33 -6.85 -2.16
N TYR A 62 -8.82 -7.17 -0.98
CA TYR A 62 -8.22 -8.46 -0.61
C TYR A 62 -6.85 -8.76 -1.23
N ASP A 63 -6.25 -7.79 -1.92
CA ASP A 63 -4.85 -7.90 -2.27
C ASP A 63 -3.97 -7.78 -1.03
N VAL A 64 -2.94 -8.63 -0.97
CA VAL A 64 -1.99 -8.66 0.15
C VAL A 64 -0.62 -8.26 -0.34
N ILE A 65 -0.19 -7.05 0.03
CA ILE A 65 1.11 -6.50 -0.33
C ILE A 65 2.19 -7.14 0.56
N THR A 66 3.21 -7.69 -0.09
CA THR A 66 4.36 -8.33 0.58
C THR A 66 5.69 -7.65 0.25
N GLU A 67 5.74 -6.82 -0.80
CA GLU A 67 6.92 -6.06 -1.17
C GLU A 67 6.54 -4.75 -1.87
N LEU A 68 7.29 -3.69 -1.61
CA LEU A 68 7.16 -2.40 -2.29
C LEU A 68 8.56 -1.84 -2.55
N GLY A 69 8.86 -1.52 -3.82
CA GLY A 69 10.15 -0.94 -4.20
C GLY A 69 11.35 -1.80 -3.83
N GLY A 70 11.21 -3.14 -3.87
CA GLY A 70 12.24 -4.08 -3.44
C GLY A 70 12.37 -4.26 -1.92
N LYS A 71 11.59 -3.53 -1.11
CA LYS A 71 11.58 -3.67 0.35
C LYS A 71 10.44 -4.58 0.79
N LYS A 72 10.75 -5.55 1.65
CA LYS A 72 9.75 -6.44 2.24
C LYS A 72 8.76 -5.65 3.09
N VAL A 73 7.48 -5.91 2.86
CA VAL A 73 6.37 -5.36 3.61
C VAL A 73 5.83 -6.45 4.52
N THR A 74 5.97 -6.24 5.83
CA THR A 74 5.49 -7.17 6.86
C THR A 74 4.38 -6.58 7.71
N SER A 75 4.20 -5.26 7.64
CA SER A 75 3.23 -4.49 8.42
C SER A 75 2.97 -3.12 7.77
N LEU A 76 1.95 -2.43 8.24
CA LEU A 76 1.62 -1.06 7.83
C LEU A 76 2.78 -0.09 8.10
N ALA A 77 3.56 -0.31 9.15
CA ALA A 77 4.74 0.51 9.44
C ALA A 77 5.81 0.33 8.36
N THR A 78 6.12 -0.92 7.99
CA THR A 78 7.11 -1.21 6.93
C THR A 78 6.63 -0.78 5.56
N LEU A 79 5.33 -0.90 5.26
CA LEU A 79 4.74 -0.36 4.03
C LEU A 79 4.94 1.15 3.93
N ARG A 80 4.64 1.89 5.00
CA ARG A 80 4.84 3.35 5.05
C ARG A 80 6.31 3.72 4.92
N SER A 81 7.20 3.05 5.64
CA SER A 81 8.64 3.30 5.53
C SER A 81 9.19 2.99 4.13
N ALA A 82 8.70 1.94 3.48
CA ALA A 82 9.08 1.64 2.09
C ALA A 82 8.57 2.74 1.14
N LEU A 83 7.31 3.15 1.30
CA LEU A 83 6.69 4.20 0.51
C LEU A 83 7.41 5.56 0.67
N TYR A 84 7.78 5.93 1.88
CA TYR A 84 8.46 7.21 2.16
C TYR A 84 9.92 7.24 1.74
N ALA A 85 10.48 6.11 1.31
CA ALA A 85 11.79 6.07 0.67
C ALA A 85 11.73 6.49 -0.81
N HIS A 86 10.54 6.75 -1.34
CA HIS A 86 10.31 7.18 -2.72
C HIS A 86 9.67 8.57 -2.76
N SER A 87 9.79 9.21 -3.91
CA SER A 87 9.24 10.54 -4.18
C SER A 87 7.90 10.44 -4.91
N VAL A 88 7.15 11.53 -4.87
CA VAL A 88 5.95 11.69 -5.71
C VAL A 88 6.37 11.63 -7.18
N ASN A 89 5.56 10.99 -8.03
CA ASN A 89 5.81 10.65 -9.43
C ASN A 89 6.79 9.50 -9.68
N ASP A 90 7.43 8.94 -8.65
CA ASP A 90 8.22 7.73 -8.81
C ASP A 90 7.33 6.55 -9.22
N THR A 91 7.89 5.66 -10.04
CA THR A 91 7.26 4.36 -10.34
C THR A 91 7.90 3.30 -9.47
N VAL A 92 7.09 2.67 -8.61
CA VAL A 92 7.53 1.62 -7.70
C VAL A 92 6.91 0.29 -8.09
N THR A 93 7.69 -0.78 -7.98
CA THR A 93 7.20 -2.14 -8.17
C THR A 93 6.58 -2.65 -6.87
N VAL A 94 5.36 -3.17 -6.94
CA VAL A 94 4.63 -3.77 -5.83
C VAL A 94 4.45 -5.24 -6.10
N LYS A 95 4.91 -6.10 -5.16
CA LYS A 95 4.55 -7.52 -5.17
C LYS A 95 3.42 -7.77 -4.18
N TYR A 96 2.41 -8.47 -4.66
CA TYR A 96 1.21 -8.72 -3.90
C TYR A 96 0.59 -10.07 -4.26
N TYR A 97 -0.16 -10.64 -3.33
CA TYR A 97 -0.98 -11.81 -3.60
C TYR A 97 -2.41 -11.39 -3.92
N HIS A 98 -2.94 -11.92 -5.01
CA HIS A 98 -4.34 -11.80 -5.38
C HIS A 98 -4.93 -13.19 -5.57
N ASN A 99 -5.94 -13.54 -4.77
CA ASN A 99 -6.62 -14.84 -4.85
C ASN A 99 -5.61 -16.01 -4.80
N GLY A 100 -4.61 -15.90 -3.91
CA GLY A 100 -3.53 -16.88 -3.72
C GLY A 100 -2.39 -16.89 -4.73
N LYS A 101 -2.44 -16.05 -5.77
CA LYS A 101 -1.37 -15.96 -6.77
C LYS A 101 -0.51 -14.74 -6.52
N LEU A 102 0.81 -14.94 -6.49
CA LEU A 102 1.77 -13.84 -6.46
C LEU A 102 1.72 -13.09 -7.80
N LYS A 103 1.53 -11.78 -7.72
CA LYS A 103 1.51 -10.85 -8.84
C LYS A 103 2.47 -9.71 -8.57
N THR A 104 2.82 -9.01 -9.63
CA THR A 104 3.67 -7.84 -9.59
C THR A 104 3.04 -6.75 -10.44
N ALA A 105 2.93 -5.55 -9.89
CA ALA A 105 2.41 -4.38 -10.59
C ALA A 105 3.38 -3.21 -10.44
N ASN A 106 3.48 -2.39 -11.48
CA ASN A 106 4.20 -1.12 -11.40
C ASN A 106 3.19 -0.02 -11.10
N MET A 107 3.51 0.81 -10.11
CA MET A 107 2.60 1.81 -9.58
C MET A 107 3.30 3.15 -9.55
N LYS A 108 2.72 4.15 -10.23
CA LYS A 108 3.22 5.52 -10.20
C LYS A 108 2.61 6.29 -9.03
N LEU A 109 3.44 6.81 -8.14
CA LEU A 109 3.05 7.50 -6.91
C LEU A 109 2.58 8.94 -7.20
N THR A 110 1.43 9.10 -7.84
CA THR A 110 0.90 10.42 -8.23
C THR A 110 0.16 11.14 -7.10
N GLU A 111 -0.22 10.42 -6.04
CA GLU A 111 -1.01 10.94 -4.94
C GLU A 111 -0.15 11.24 -3.72
N THR A 112 -0.61 12.21 -2.91
CA THR A 112 0.07 12.61 -1.68
C THR A 112 -0.91 12.67 -0.51
N THR A 113 -0.38 12.66 0.70
CA THR A 113 -1.16 12.88 1.94
C THR A 113 -2.02 14.14 1.89
N LYS A 114 -1.61 15.16 1.14
CA LYS A 114 -2.35 16.42 0.93
C LYS A 114 -3.52 16.28 -0.05
N THR A 115 -3.40 15.39 -1.03
CA THR A 115 -4.48 15.14 -2.00
C THR A 115 -5.58 14.28 -1.38
N LEU A 116 -5.22 13.34 -0.49
CA LEU A 116 -6.18 12.49 0.22
C LEU A 116 -7.10 13.26 1.18
N THR A 117 -6.62 14.32 1.84
CA THR A 117 -7.44 15.14 2.75
C THR A 117 -8.45 16.00 1.98
N LYS A 118 -8.14 16.37 0.73
CA LYS A 118 -9.01 17.19 -0.11
C LYS A 118 -10.20 16.42 -0.70
N GLN A 119 -10.07 15.09 -0.80
CA GLN A 119 -11.11 14.20 -1.37
C GLN A 119 -12.17 13.78 -0.33
N SER A 120 -12.05 14.25 0.92
CA SER A 120 -12.96 13.94 2.04
C SER A 120 -13.88 15.10 2.43
N ASN A 121 -13.87 16.21 1.67
CA ASN A 121 -14.76 17.37 1.84
C ASN A 121 -15.79 17.45 0.71
#